data_AF-A0A6S6YI90-F1
#
_entry.id   AF-A0A6S6YI90-F1
#
_cell.length_a   1.000
_cell.length_b   1.000
_cell.length_c   1.000
_cell.angle_alpha   90.00
_cell.angle_beta   90.00
_cell.angle_gamma   90.00
#
_symmetry.space_group_name_H-M   'P 1'
#
loop_
_entity.id
_entity.type
_entity.pdbx_description
1 polymer ?
#
loop_
_entity_poly.entity_id
_entity_poly.type
_entity_poly.pdbx_seq_one_letter_code
_entity_poly.pdbx_strand_id
1 'polypeptide(L)' 'MKVIATAVGYAGKDGHQLRQPGDVFEVPDGSKATWFNPVDDDAGGQESHPRGNQRGRGRQADSDLA' A
#
# COMPACT_ATOMS: atom_id res chain seq x y z
N MET A 1 4.57 12.92 5.05
CA MET A 1 3.13 13.29 4.97
C MET A 1 2.25 12.08 4.66
N LYS A 2 1.07 11.95 5.31
CA LYS A 2 0.07 10.91 4.98
C LYS A 2 -0.81 11.34 3.80
N VAL A 3 -1.08 10.43 2.88
CA VAL A 3 -1.92 10.65 1.71
C VAL A 3 -2.87 9.46 1.50
N ILE A 4 -3.99 9.71 0.84
CA ILE A 4 -4.96 8.69 0.41
C ILE A 4 -4.94 8.63 -1.11
N ALA A 5 -4.80 7.42 -1.67
CA ALA A 5 -4.92 7.20 -3.10
C ALA A 5 -6.35 7.50 -3.55
N THR A 6 -6.51 8.29 -4.61
CA THR A 6 -7.80 8.56 -5.28
C THR A 6 -7.96 7.72 -6.54
N ALA A 7 -6.87 7.22 -7.10
CA ALA A 7 -6.84 6.27 -8.20
C ALA A 7 -5.80 5.15 -7.95
N VAL A 8 -5.76 4.13 -8.82
CA VAL A 8 -4.72 3.11 -8.78
C VAL A 8 -3.37 3.72 -9.17
N GLY A 9 -2.33 3.44 -8.41
CA GLY A 9 -0.97 3.91 -8.72
C GLY A 9 0.09 3.17 -7.91
N TYR A 10 1.36 3.48 -8.17
CA TYR A 10 2.49 2.88 -7.46
C TYR A 10 3.16 3.91 -6.55
N ALA A 11 3.16 3.65 -5.24
CA ALA A 11 3.84 4.50 -4.25
C ALA A 11 4.19 3.74 -2.96
N GLY A 12 5.35 4.07 -2.40
CA GLY A 12 5.89 3.50 -1.17
C GLY A 12 7.41 3.71 -1.11
N LYS A 13 8.07 3.09 -0.12
CA LYS A 13 9.50 3.28 0.17
C LYS A 13 10.42 3.03 -1.03
N ASP A 14 10.03 2.13 -1.92
CA ASP A 14 10.77 1.75 -3.14
C ASP A 14 10.03 2.11 -4.42
N GLY A 15 8.90 2.83 -4.36
CA GLY A 15 8.09 3.17 -5.54
C GLY A 15 7.40 1.99 -6.24
N HIS A 16 7.54 0.75 -5.75
CA HIS A 16 7.00 -0.47 -6.36
C HIS A 16 5.73 -1.02 -5.69
N GLN A 17 5.21 -0.33 -4.67
CA GLN A 17 4.01 -0.77 -3.96
C GLN A 17 2.76 -0.27 -4.69
N LEU A 18 1.95 -1.19 -5.21
CA LEU A 18 0.66 -0.88 -5.81
C LEU A 18 -0.33 -0.41 -4.73
N ARG A 19 -0.97 0.72 -4.97
CA ARG A 19 -1.95 1.38 -4.12
C ARG A 19 -3.29 1.43 -4.85
N GLN A 20 -4.36 1.20 -4.11
CA GLN A 20 -5.73 1.26 -4.64
C GLN A 20 -6.43 2.54 -4.18
N PRO A 21 -7.46 3.02 -4.91
CA PRO A 21 -8.30 4.12 -4.43
C PRO A 21 -8.81 3.82 -3.00
N GLY A 22 -8.64 4.78 -2.09
CA GLY A 22 -8.97 4.66 -0.66
C GLY A 22 -7.81 4.17 0.22
N ASP A 23 -6.70 3.71 -0.37
CA ASP A 23 -5.53 3.24 0.40
C ASP A 23 -4.75 4.43 0.98
N VAL A 24 -4.52 4.42 2.29
CA VAL A 24 -3.78 5.46 3.00
C VAL A 24 -2.31 5.02 3.15
N PHE A 25 -1.39 5.89 2.75
CA PHE A 25 0.03 5.62 2.80
C PHE A 25 0.85 6.85 3.10
N GLU A 26 2.09 6.63 3.55
CA GLU A 26 3.02 7.70 3.83
C GLU A 26 3.94 7.96 2.64
N VAL A 27 4.12 9.24 2.33
CA VAL A 27 5.05 9.72 1.30
C VAL A 27 6.05 10.71 1.89
N PRO A 28 7.23 10.85 1.27
CA PRO A 28 8.14 11.94 1.57
C PRO A 28 7.45 13.29 1.46
N ASP A 29 7.77 14.21 2.35
CA ASP A 29 7.22 15.56 2.31
C ASP A 29 7.54 16.26 0.99
N GLY A 30 6.53 16.92 0.43
CA GLY A 30 6.61 17.54 -0.92
C GLY A 30 6.29 16.61 -2.10
N SER A 31 6.02 15.32 -1.87
CA SER A 31 5.56 14.41 -2.91
C SER A 31 4.16 14.80 -3.41
N LYS A 32 4.01 15.02 -4.72
CA LYS A 32 2.74 15.40 -5.36
C LYS A 32 2.48 14.51 -6.56
N ALA A 33 1.27 13.97 -6.65
CA ALA A 33 0.77 13.32 -7.85
C ALA A 33 -0.73 13.60 -8.02
N THR A 34 -1.26 13.32 -9.20
CA THR A 34 -2.68 13.56 -9.52
C THR A 34 -3.61 12.45 -9.01
N TRP A 35 -3.06 11.35 -8.50
CA TRP A 35 -3.78 10.14 -8.14
C TRP A 35 -3.82 9.86 -6.63
N PHE A 36 -3.33 10.79 -5.79
CA PHE A 36 -3.50 10.75 -4.34
C PHE A 36 -3.65 12.16 -3.76
N ASN A 37 -4.28 12.28 -2.60
CA ASN A 37 -4.48 13.54 -1.88
C ASN A 37 -3.94 13.45 -0.44
N PRO A 38 -3.44 14.54 0.15
CA PRO A 38 -3.08 14.56 1.57
C PRO A 38 -4.28 14.25 2.46
N VAL A 39 -4.04 13.45 3.51
CA VAL A 39 -5.02 13.18 4.56
C VAL A 39 -4.70 14.11 5.71
N ASP A 40 -5.68 14.93 6.10
CA ASP A 40 -5.61 15.73 7.31
C ASP A 40 -5.62 14.77 8.52
N ASP A 41 -4.70 14.94 9.47
CA ASP A 41 -4.50 14.00 10.59
C ASP A 41 -5.72 13.92 11.54
N ASP A 42 -6.73 14.79 11.34
CA ASP A 42 -8.01 14.83 12.06
C ASP A 42 -9.07 13.87 11.48
N ALA A 43 -8.94 13.44 10.22
CA ALA A 43 -9.88 12.52 9.58
C ALA A 43 -9.47 11.05 9.80
N GLY A 44 -9.81 10.55 10.99
CA GLY A 44 -9.53 9.19 11.43
C GLY A 44 -9.89 8.09 10.42
N GLY A 45 -8.92 7.19 10.24
CA GLY A 45 -9.13 5.75 10.16
C GLY A 45 -10.13 5.23 9.14
N GLN A 46 -9.67 5.00 7.91
CA GLN A 46 -10.18 3.88 7.12
C GLN A 46 -8.99 3.05 6.64
N GLU A 47 -8.53 2.18 7.54
CA GLU A 47 -7.70 1.03 7.22
C GLU A 47 -8.43 0.16 6.18
N SER A 48 -8.25 0.46 4.90
CA SER A 48 -8.89 -0.27 3.83
C SER A 48 -7.97 -1.34 3.27
N HIS A 49 -7.94 -2.45 4.01
CA HIS A 49 -7.81 -3.84 3.56
C HIS A 49 -6.41 -4.43 3.26
N PRO A 50 -6.11 -5.62 3.83
CA PRO A 50 -4.89 -6.35 3.57
C PRO A 50 -5.05 -7.15 2.28
N ARG A 51 -4.54 -6.69 1.13
CA ARG A 51 -4.24 -7.59 0.00
C ARG A 51 -2.97 -7.17 -0.73
N GLY A 52 -1.86 -7.23 0.00
CA GLY A 52 -0.58 -7.60 -0.60
C GLY A 52 -0.74 -8.99 -1.21
N ASN A 53 -0.91 -9.03 -2.53
CA ASN A 53 -1.00 -10.24 -3.33
C ASN A 53 0.13 -11.20 -2.94
N GLN A 54 -0.25 -12.26 -2.23
CA GLN A 54 0.48 -13.50 -2.03
C GLN A 54 0.89 -14.09 -3.38
N ARG A 55 1.98 -13.60 -3.98
CA ARG A 55 2.69 -14.32 -5.04
C ARG A 55 4.18 -14.17 -4.80
N GLY A 56 4.72 -15.15 -4.08
CA GLY A 56 6.14 -15.20 -3.76
C GLY A 56 6.52 -16.07 -2.56
N ARG A 57 5.59 -16.72 -1.85
CA ARG A 57 5.97 -17.90 -1.05
C ARG A 57 6.10 -19.09 -1.99
N GLY A 58 7.29 -19.24 -2.55
CA GLY A 58 7.74 -20.54 -3.05
C GLY A 58 7.44 -21.60 -1.99
N ARG A 59 6.88 -22.70 -2.47
CA ARG A 59 6.50 -23.89 -1.71
C ARG A 59 7.47 -24.15 -0.56
N GLN A 60 6.92 -24.23 0.66
CA GLN A 60 7.43 -25.15 1.66
C GLN A 60 7.54 -26.53 0.99
N ALA A 61 8.77 -26.92 0.66
CA ALA A 61 9.14 -28.29 0.34
C ALA A 61 10.03 -28.75 1.50
N ASP A 62 9.39 -28.96 2.64
CA ASP A 62 9.95 -29.67 3.79
C ASP A 62 8.77 -30.11 4.67
N SER A 63 8.41 -31.39 4.58
CA SER A 63 7.92 -32.27 5.67
C SER A 63 7.18 -33.48 5.07
N ASP A 64 7.40 -34.66 5.67
CA ASP A 64 6.89 -36.02 5.40
C ASP A 64 7.57 -36.78 4.24
N LEU A 65 8.48 -37.74 4.43
CA LEU A 65 8.63 -38.81 5.44
C LEU A 65 7.43 -39.77 5.53
N ALA A 66 7.39 -40.75 4.61
CA ALA A 66 6.76 -42.06 4.81
C ALA A 66 7.57 -43.12 4.05
#